data_AF-A0A6J4QSP8-F1
#
_entry.id   AF-A0A6J4QSP8-F1
#
_cell.length_a   1.000
_cell.length_b   1.000
_cell.length_c   1.000
_cell.angle_alpha   90.00
_cell.angle_beta   90.00
_cell.angle_gamma   90.00
#
_symmetry.space_group_name_H-M   'P 1'
#
loop_
_entity.id
_entity.type
_entity.pdbx_description
1 polymer ?
#
loop_
_entity_poly.entity_id
_entity_poly.type
_entity_poly.pdbx_seq_one_letter_code
_entity_poly.pdbx_strand_id
1 'polypeptide(L)'
;MELYVVRHAVSHKRDADLWPDDSKRPLTAEGEERFRRAARGILRLVPEVDLVLSSPFTRAWRTAELLERQGWPAPVPCEELEPGYPPHKVVGALADHAGVGSVAVVGHRPGLHELVSYLLTSDAESANVQIKKGGIVRLQLEGYPDPGSASLRWLLTPKVLRTLCSEPPRDPEG
;
A
#
# COMPACT_ATOMS: atom_id res chain seq x y z
N MET A 1 -7.34 13.25 -6.96
CA MET A 1 -6.90 11.84 -7.05
C MET A 1 -7.09 11.15 -5.72
N GLU A 2 -7.54 9.90 -5.71
CA GLU A 2 -7.54 9.02 -4.53
C GLU A 2 -6.21 8.25 -4.49
N LEU A 3 -5.49 8.29 -3.37
CA LEU A 3 -4.23 7.57 -3.21
C LEU A 3 -4.35 6.51 -2.11
N TYR A 4 -4.05 5.27 -2.48
CA TYR A 4 -4.06 4.12 -1.59
C TYR A 4 -2.63 3.65 -1.30
N VAL A 5 -2.14 3.90 -0.10
CA VAL A 5 -0.78 3.54 0.30
C VAL A 5 -0.79 2.21 1.04
N VAL A 6 -0.26 1.16 0.42
CA VAL A 6 -0.22 -0.20 0.96
C VAL A 6 1.21 -0.55 1.35
N ARG A 7 1.43 -0.91 2.61
CA ARG A 7 2.71 -1.48 3.01
C ARG A 7 2.74 -2.97 2.70
N HIS A 8 3.85 -3.47 2.15
CA HIS A 8 4.05 -4.89 1.88
C HIS A 8 3.64 -5.79 3.06
N ALA A 9 3.16 -7.00 2.75
CA ALA A 9 2.73 -7.98 3.73
C ALA A 9 3.89 -8.56 4.56
N VAL A 10 3.59 -9.50 5.47
CA VAL A 10 4.62 -10.07 6.35
C VAL A 10 5.64 -10.85 5.54
N SER A 11 6.86 -10.34 5.52
CA SER A 11 8.06 -10.97 4.96
C SER A 11 8.92 -11.64 6.01
N HIS A 12 9.80 -12.53 5.54
CA HIS A 12 10.85 -13.10 6.36
C HIS A 12 11.69 -11.99 7.03
N LYS A 13 12.33 -12.33 8.15
CA LYS A 13 13.30 -11.44 8.80
C LYS A 13 14.48 -11.22 7.86
N ARG A 14 15.15 -10.08 8.02
CA ARG A 14 16.38 -9.83 7.27
C ARG A 14 17.43 -10.85 7.70
N ASP A 15 18.01 -11.49 6.70
CA ASP A 15 18.94 -12.59 6.84
C ASP A 15 19.85 -12.53 5.61
N ALA A 16 21.12 -12.17 5.82
CA ALA A 16 22.08 -11.97 4.75
C ALA A 16 22.65 -13.30 4.21
N ASP A 17 22.51 -14.40 4.95
CA ASP A 17 22.95 -15.72 4.53
C ASP A 17 21.93 -16.34 3.56
N LEU A 18 20.63 -16.17 3.86
CA LEU A 18 19.54 -16.63 2.99
C LEU A 18 19.24 -15.66 1.84
N TRP A 19 19.31 -14.34 2.10
CA TRP A 19 19.08 -13.29 1.10
C TRP A 19 20.16 -12.20 1.21
N PRO A 20 21.34 -12.43 0.61
CA PRO A 20 22.39 -11.41 0.54
C PRO A 20 21.88 -10.11 -0.07
N ASP A 21 21.03 -10.25 -1.10
CA ASP A 21 20.25 -9.16 -1.68
C ASP A 21 18.88 -9.06 -1.00
N ASP A 22 18.70 -8.00 -0.19
CA ASP A 22 17.46 -7.73 0.55
C ASP A 22 16.24 -7.56 -0.37
N SER A 23 16.45 -7.13 -1.62
CA SER A 23 15.37 -6.90 -2.59
C SER A 23 14.63 -8.20 -2.93
N LYS A 24 15.36 -9.33 -2.88
CA LYS A 24 14.86 -10.68 -3.19
C LYS A 24 14.14 -11.36 -2.02
N ARG A 25 14.13 -10.76 -0.83
CA ARG A 25 13.52 -11.39 0.34
C ARG A 25 12.00 -11.52 0.18
N PRO A 26 11.44 -12.75 0.22
CA PRO A 26 10.04 -13.00 -0.06
C PRO A 26 9.13 -12.73 1.15
N LEU A 27 7.82 -12.75 0.87
CA LEU A 27 6.80 -12.90 1.89
C LEU A 27 6.94 -14.25 2.60
N THR A 28 6.51 -14.35 3.85
CA THR A 28 6.34 -15.69 4.47
C THR A 28 5.04 -16.32 3.95
N ALA A 29 4.95 -17.65 3.93
CA ALA A 29 3.72 -18.35 3.54
C ALA A 29 2.51 -17.91 4.40
N GLU A 30 2.71 -17.79 5.71
CA GLU A 30 1.70 -17.26 6.63
C GLU A 30 1.35 -15.79 6.33
N GLY A 31 2.35 -15.00 5.94
CA GLY A 31 2.19 -13.60 5.56
C GLY A 31 1.33 -13.42 4.32
N GLU A 32 1.56 -14.24 3.29
CA GLU A 32 0.70 -14.29 2.10
C GLU A 32 -0.73 -14.67 2.47
N GLU A 33 -0.92 -15.74 3.25
CA GLU A 33 -2.25 -16.22 3.61
C GLU A 33 -3.04 -15.18 4.41
N ARG A 34 -2.39 -14.57 5.41
CA ARG A 34 -2.99 -13.48 6.18
C ARG A 34 -3.31 -12.26 5.31
N PHE A 35 -2.48 -11.98 4.31
CA PHE A 35 -2.70 -10.85 3.41
C PHE A 35 -3.80 -11.12 2.39
N ARG A 36 -3.98 -12.35 1.88
CA ARG A 36 -5.13 -12.69 1.02
C ARG A 36 -6.46 -12.38 1.71
N ARG A 37 -6.57 -12.72 2.99
CA ARG A 37 -7.73 -12.36 3.82
C ARG A 37 -7.89 -10.85 3.98
N ALA A 38 -6.79 -10.11 4.15
CA ALA A 38 -6.82 -8.66 4.25
C ALA A 38 -7.20 -8.01 2.91
N ALA A 39 -6.66 -8.51 1.79
CA ALA A 39 -6.96 -8.06 0.43
C ALA A 39 -8.45 -8.19 0.10
N ARG A 40 -9.10 -9.30 0.48
CA ARG A 40 -10.57 -9.43 0.39
C ARG A 40 -11.31 -8.35 1.17
N GLY A 41 -10.83 -8.00 2.36
CA GLY A 41 -11.36 -6.88 3.14
C GLY A 41 -11.12 -5.52 2.49
N ILE A 42 -9.95 -5.33 1.86
CA ILE A 42 -9.62 -4.12 1.09
C ILE A 42 -10.60 -3.96 -0.06
N LEU A 43 -10.83 -5.01 -0.87
CA LEU A 43 -11.70 -4.91 -2.04
C LEU A 43 -13.18 -4.71 -1.72
N ARG A 44 -13.62 -5.02 -0.50
CA ARG A 44 -14.97 -4.62 -0.04
C ARG A 44 -15.10 -3.12 0.19
N LEU A 45 -14.00 -2.46 0.57
CA LEU A 45 -13.95 -1.02 0.80
C LEU A 45 -13.53 -0.24 -0.45
N VAL A 46 -12.72 -0.86 -1.30
CA VAL A 46 -12.10 -0.29 -2.49
C VAL A 46 -12.20 -1.33 -3.62
N PRO A 47 -13.37 -1.48 -4.25
CA PRO A 47 -13.63 -2.52 -5.24
C PRO A 47 -12.65 -2.49 -6.42
N GLU A 48 -12.23 -1.29 -6.82
CA GLU A 48 -11.32 -1.06 -7.92
C GLU A 48 -10.40 0.12 -7.63
N VAL A 49 -9.27 0.14 -8.34
CA VAL A 49 -8.38 1.29 -8.51
C VAL A 49 -7.97 1.34 -9.99
N ASP A 50 -7.62 2.52 -10.50
CA ASP A 50 -7.27 2.68 -11.92
C ASP A 50 -5.83 2.25 -12.21
N LEU A 51 -4.94 2.38 -11.23
CA LEU A 51 -3.51 2.08 -11.37
C LEU A 51 -2.92 1.50 -10.09
N VAL A 52 -2.04 0.51 -10.22
CA VAL A 52 -1.23 -0.03 -9.12
C VAL A 52 0.25 0.18 -9.45
N LEU A 53 0.93 0.99 -8.66
CA LEU A 53 2.38 1.14 -8.67
C LEU A 53 2.98 0.32 -7.54
N SER A 54 4.08 -0.39 -7.78
CA SER A 54 4.75 -1.18 -6.75
C SER A 54 6.25 -1.02 -6.83
N SER A 55 6.89 -0.98 -5.66
CA SER A 55 8.32 -1.27 -5.57
C SER A 55 8.60 -2.65 -6.20
N PRO A 56 9.68 -2.79 -6.99
CA PRO A 56 10.04 -4.06 -7.63
C PRO A 56 10.59 -5.10 -6.63
N PHE A 57 10.86 -4.72 -5.38
CA PHE A 57 11.31 -5.66 -4.35
C PHE A 57 10.28 -6.78 -4.15
N THR A 58 10.74 -8.03 -4.11
CA THR A 58 9.90 -9.24 -4.18
C THR A 58 8.73 -9.21 -3.20
N ARG A 59 8.94 -8.76 -1.96
CA ARG A 59 7.88 -8.66 -0.94
C ARG A 59 6.78 -7.64 -1.27
N ALA A 60 7.13 -6.50 -1.87
CA ALA A 60 6.16 -5.47 -2.25
C ALA A 60 5.44 -5.91 -3.52
N TRP A 61 6.19 -6.32 -4.53
CA TRP A 61 5.66 -6.86 -5.78
C TRP A 61 4.65 -7.99 -5.54
N ARG A 62 5.05 -8.99 -4.73
CA ARG A 62 4.17 -10.11 -4.38
C ARG A 62 2.92 -9.66 -3.62
N THR A 63 3.01 -8.60 -2.80
CA THR A 63 1.83 -8.03 -2.13
C THR A 63 0.88 -7.41 -3.16
N ALA A 64 1.41 -6.73 -4.17
CA ALA A 64 0.61 -6.16 -5.26
C ALA A 64 -0.05 -7.24 -6.14
N GLU A 65 0.66 -8.30 -6.49
CA GLU A 65 0.09 -9.47 -7.20
C GLU A 65 -1.06 -10.13 -6.40
N LEU A 66 -0.98 -10.14 -5.07
CA LEU A 66 -2.07 -10.66 -4.24
C LEU A 66 -3.31 -9.76 -4.30
N LEU A 67 -3.17 -8.45 -4.49
CA LEU A 67 -4.29 -7.52 -4.71
C LEU A 67 -4.85 -7.67 -6.13
N GLU A 68 -3.97 -7.81 -7.13
CA GLU A 68 -4.36 -8.09 -8.51
C GLU A 68 -5.24 -9.34 -8.60
N ARG A 69 -4.83 -10.44 -7.96
CA ARG A 69 -5.61 -11.68 -7.88
C ARG A 69 -6.97 -11.54 -7.22
N GLN A 70 -7.23 -10.46 -6.49
CA GLN A 70 -8.56 -10.20 -5.92
C GLN A 70 -9.43 -9.33 -6.84
N GLY A 71 -8.85 -8.60 -7.80
CA GLY A 71 -9.60 -7.77 -8.74
C GLY A 71 -8.99 -6.40 -9.07
N TRP A 72 -7.88 -6.02 -8.45
CA TRP A 72 -7.16 -4.79 -8.84
C TRP A 72 -6.36 -4.99 -10.15
N PRO A 73 -5.93 -3.91 -10.83
CA PRO A 73 -5.05 -4.02 -11.99
C PRO A 73 -3.70 -4.68 -11.69
N ALA A 74 -3.05 -5.17 -12.74
CA ALA A 74 -1.69 -5.66 -12.66
C ALA A 74 -0.73 -4.55 -12.20
N PRO A 75 0.23 -4.84 -11.30
CA PRO A 75 1.17 -3.82 -10.82
C PRO A 75 2.15 -3.39 -11.91
N VAL A 76 2.45 -2.10 -11.93
CA VAL A 76 3.51 -1.47 -12.73
C VAL A 76 4.69 -1.16 -11.80
N PRO A 77 5.94 -1.44 -12.23
CA PRO A 77 7.12 -1.14 -11.41
C PRO A 77 7.32 0.37 -11.24
N CYS A 78 7.63 0.78 -10.02
CA CYS A 78 8.06 2.15 -9.68
C CYS A 78 9.26 2.06 -8.72
N GLU A 79 10.43 2.46 -9.20
CA GLU A 79 11.71 2.39 -8.48
C GLU A 79 11.71 3.36 -7.29
N GLU A 80 10.99 4.48 -7.39
CA GLU A 80 10.86 5.47 -6.32
C GLU A 80 10.16 4.93 -5.07
N LEU A 81 9.46 3.79 -5.17
CA LEU A 81 8.86 3.10 -4.02
C LEU A 81 9.85 2.16 -3.31
N GLU A 82 11.08 2.00 -3.81
CA GLU A 82 12.13 1.25 -3.14
C GLU A 82 12.58 1.91 -1.82
N PRO A 83 13.12 1.12 -0.86
CA PRO A 83 13.69 1.70 0.35
C PRO A 83 14.84 2.67 0.02
N GLY A 84 14.80 3.87 0.61
CA GLY A 84 15.87 4.87 0.50
C GLY A 84 15.57 6.05 -0.42
N TYR A 85 14.51 5.97 -1.24
CA TYR A 85 14.04 7.12 -1.99
C TYR A 85 13.28 8.11 -1.09
N PRO A 86 13.52 9.42 -1.25
CA PRO A 86 12.80 10.44 -0.49
C PRO A 86 11.38 10.64 -1.05
N PRO A 87 10.42 11.12 -0.23
CA PRO A 87 9.02 11.20 -0.61
C PRO A 87 8.73 12.08 -1.83
N HIS A 88 9.51 13.16 -2.06
CA HIS A 88 9.35 14.02 -3.23
C HIS A 88 9.58 13.29 -4.56
N LYS A 89 10.36 12.20 -4.59
CA LYS A 89 10.54 11.38 -5.78
C LYS A 89 9.28 10.58 -6.10
N VAL A 90 8.65 10.00 -5.08
CA VAL A 90 7.36 9.31 -5.23
C VAL A 90 6.27 10.29 -5.64
N VAL A 91 6.26 11.51 -5.09
CA VAL A 91 5.33 12.56 -5.53
C VAL A 91 5.53 12.89 -7.01
N GLY A 92 6.79 13.00 -7.48
CA GLY A 92 7.10 13.16 -8.90
C GLY A 92 6.54 12.02 -9.77
N ALA A 93 6.71 10.76 -9.36
CA ALA A 93 6.13 9.62 -10.07
C ALA A 93 4.58 9.62 -10.06
N LEU A 94 3.95 10.06 -8.97
CA LEU A 94 2.49 10.23 -8.92
C LEU A 94 2.00 11.36 -9.83
N ALA A 95 2.80 12.40 -9.99
CA ALA A 95 2.53 13.55 -10.84
C ALA A 95 2.41 13.17 -12.33
N ASP A 96 3.21 12.21 -12.79
CA ASP A 96 3.10 11.63 -14.15
C ASP A 96 1.74 10.94 -14.39
N HIS A 97 0.99 10.69 -13.33
CA HIS A 97 -0.33 10.07 -13.33
C HIS A 97 -1.43 11.01 -12.82
N ALA A 98 -1.23 12.33 -12.80
CA ALA A 98 -2.20 13.28 -12.23
C ALA A 98 -3.62 13.22 -12.84
N GLY A 99 -3.76 12.70 -14.07
CA GLY A 99 -5.06 12.46 -14.74
C GLY A 99 -5.79 11.19 -14.30
N VAL A 100 -5.17 10.33 -13.49
CA VAL A 100 -5.74 9.06 -13.01
C VAL A 100 -6.59 9.31 -11.77
N GLY A 101 -7.80 8.74 -11.74
CA GLY A 101 -8.77 8.95 -10.66
C GLY A 101 -8.31 8.38 -9.31
N SER A 102 -7.77 7.16 -9.34
CA SER A 102 -7.35 6.39 -8.18
C SER A 102 -6.05 5.61 -8.41
N VAL A 103 -5.07 5.80 -7.55
CA VAL A 103 -3.76 5.14 -7.64
C VAL A 103 -3.48 4.41 -6.34
N ALA A 104 -3.08 3.14 -6.42
CA ALA A 104 -2.52 2.40 -5.31
C ALA A 104 -1.00 2.33 -5.43
N VAL A 105 -0.28 2.54 -4.33
CA VAL A 105 1.17 2.37 -4.24
C VAL A 105 1.51 1.28 -3.22
N VAL A 106 2.40 0.36 -3.58
CA VAL A 106 2.85 -0.74 -2.70
C VAL A 106 4.34 -0.64 -2.39
N GLY A 107 4.69 -0.51 -1.12
CA GLY A 107 6.07 -0.21 -0.72
C GLY A 107 6.46 -0.57 0.72
N HIS A 108 7.43 0.15 1.27
CA HIS A 108 8.16 -0.22 2.50
C HIS A 108 8.19 0.89 3.56
N ARG A 109 8.75 0.56 4.72
CA ARG A 109 9.19 1.57 5.69
C ARG A 109 10.67 1.90 5.47
N PRO A 110 11.11 3.12 5.82
CA PRO A 110 10.30 4.23 6.33
C PRO A 110 9.55 5.01 5.24
N GLY A 111 9.94 4.88 3.97
CA GLY A 111 9.45 5.72 2.85
C GLY A 111 7.94 5.90 2.74
N LEU A 112 7.10 4.86 2.96
CA LEU A 112 5.64 5.07 2.93
C LEU A 112 5.11 5.91 4.10
N HIS A 113 5.77 5.89 5.25
CA HIS A 113 5.38 6.71 6.41
C HIS A 113 5.76 8.16 6.14
N GLU A 114 6.96 8.38 5.62
CA GLU A 114 7.47 9.68 5.18
C GLU A 114 6.61 10.26 4.06
N LEU A 115 6.22 9.46 3.06
CA LEU A 115 5.31 9.88 1.97
C LEU A 115 3.98 10.36 2.51
N VAL A 116 3.36 9.60 3.41
CA VAL A 116 2.06 10.00 3.99
C VAL A 116 2.23 11.27 4.83
N SER A 117 3.29 11.39 5.65
CA SER A 117 3.55 12.63 6.40
C SER A 117 3.73 13.82 5.46
N TYR A 118 4.57 13.66 4.44
CA TYR A 118 4.89 14.70 3.47
C TYR A 118 3.67 15.21 2.71
N LEU A 119 2.80 14.30 2.27
CA LEU A 119 1.54 14.66 1.61
C LEU A 119 0.53 15.33 2.55
N LEU A 120 0.57 15.04 3.86
CA LEU A 120 -0.34 15.64 4.84
C LEU A 120 0.14 16.98 5.39
N THR A 121 1.46 17.18 5.54
CA THR A 121 2.00 18.31 6.32
C THR A 121 3.11 19.10 5.61
N SER A 122 3.42 18.77 4.36
CA SER A 122 4.60 19.30 3.63
C SER A 122 5.96 18.96 4.24
N ASP A 123 5.99 18.08 5.23
CA ASP A 123 7.19 17.66 5.95
C ASP A 123 7.14 16.16 6.24
N ALA A 124 8.26 15.46 6.01
CA ALA A 124 8.30 14.01 6.05
C ALA A 124 8.25 13.41 7.47
N GLU A 125 8.45 14.23 8.51
CA GLU A 125 8.60 13.77 9.89
C GLU A 125 7.53 14.34 10.85
N SER A 126 6.83 15.39 10.45
CA SER A 126 5.84 16.10 11.27
C SER A 126 4.61 15.26 11.65
N ALA A 127 4.21 14.26 10.85
CA ALA A 127 3.10 13.37 11.15
C ALA A 127 3.56 11.93 11.41
N ASN A 128 3.29 11.43 12.63
CA ASN A 128 3.61 10.06 13.01
C ASN A 128 2.52 9.07 12.58
N VAL A 129 2.60 8.57 11.34
CA VAL A 129 1.62 7.63 10.78
C VAL A 129 2.14 6.19 10.75
N GLN A 130 1.53 5.30 11.54
CA GLN A 130 2.00 3.93 11.71
C GLN A 130 1.32 2.90 10.79
N ILE A 131 1.80 2.79 9.55
CA ILE A 131 1.33 1.78 8.59
C ILE A 131 1.96 0.40 8.89
N LYS A 132 1.14 -0.55 9.36
CA LYS A 132 1.55 -1.94 9.64
C LYS A 132 1.78 -2.73 8.34
N LYS A 133 2.61 -3.79 8.36
CA LYS A 133 2.80 -4.68 7.19
C LYS A 133 1.46 -5.24 6.75
N GLY A 134 1.07 -5.06 5.48
CA GLY A 134 -0.24 -5.42 4.94
C GLY A 134 -1.38 -4.45 5.32
N GLY A 135 -1.06 -3.29 5.88
CA GLY A 135 -2.01 -2.22 6.15
C GLY A 135 -2.10 -1.26 4.97
N ILE A 136 -3.21 -0.51 4.92
CA ILE A 136 -3.54 0.43 3.86
C ILE A 136 -3.96 1.77 4.44
N VAL A 137 -3.60 2.85 3.75
CA VAL A 137 -4.05 4.23 4.02
C VAL A 137 -4.75 4.74 2.79
N ARG A 138 -5.88 5.45 2.95
CA ARG A 138 -6.50 6.23 1.88
C ARG A 138 -6.28 7.71 2.15
N LEU A 139 -5.70 8.37 1.17
CA LEU A 139 -5.54 9.81 1.10
C LEU A 139 -6.38 10.36 -0.04
N GLN A 140 -7.03 11.49 0.17
CA GLN A 140 -7.58 12.31 -0.90
C GLN A 140 -6.56 13.39 -1.23
N LEU A 141 -6.06 13.42 -2.46
CA LEU A 141 -5.25 14.53 -2.98
C LEU A 141 -6.17 15.58 -3.61
N GLU A 142 -5.99 16.84 -3.23
CA GLU A 142 -6.67 18.00 -3.80
C GLU A 142 -5.88 18.52 -5.00
N GLY A 143 -6.39 18.33 -6.22
CA GLY A 143 -5.69 18.74 -7.43
C GLY A 143 -4.46 17.88 -7.73
N TYR A 144 -3.31 18.52 -7.91
CA TYR A 144 -2.05 17.90 -8.28
C TYR A 144 -1.35 17.28 -7.04
N PRO A 145 -0.64 16.15 -7.18
CA PRO A 145 0.11 15.59 -6.07
C PRO A 145 1.24 16.54 -5.62
N ASP A 146 1.04 17.19 -4.48
CA ASP A 146 1.98 18.15 -3.90
C ASP A 146 2.15 17.94 -2.37
N PRO A 147 3.22 18.47 -1.77
CA PRO A 147 3.39 18.42 -0.32
C PRO A 147 2.23 19.14 0.38
N GLY A 148 1.66 18.54 1.43
CA GLY A 148 0.53 19.11 2.18
C GLY A 148 -0.81 19.18 1.41
N SER A 149 -0.89 18.60 0.21
CA SER A 149 -2.11 18.61 -0.64
C SER A 149 -3.12 17.51 -0.30
N ALA A 150 -2.83 16.67 0.70
CA ALA A 150 -3.64 15.50 1.01
C ALA A 150 -4.44 15.63 2.30
N SER A 151 -5.64 15.03 2.28
CA SER A 151 -6.45 14.74 3.46
C SER A 151 -6.45 13.24 3.77
N LEU A 152 -6.16 12.86 5.02
CA LEU A 152 -6.30 11.48 5.48
C LEU A 152 -7.79 11.10 5.59
N ARG A 153 -8.22 10.12 4.80
CA ARG A 153 -9.60 9.59 4.88
C ARG A 153 -9.71 8.45 5.89
N TRP A 154 -8.78 7.50 5.86
CA TRP A 154 -8.67 6.42 6.84
C TRP A 154 -7.32 5.70 6.78
N LEU A 155 -6.98 5.02 7.88
CA LEU A 155 -5.85 4.10 7.98
C LEU A 155 -6.35 2.80 8.61
N LEU A 156 -6.17 1.68 7.92
CA LEU A 156 -6.65 0.38 8.37
C LEU A 156 -5.51 -0.61 8.56
N THR A 157 -5.55 -1.30 9.70
CA THR A 157 -4.58 -2.35 10.02
C THR A 157 -5.01 -3.69 9.40
N PRO A 158 -4.06 -4.61 9.14
CA PRO A 158 -4.37 -5.95 8.65
C PRO A 158 -5.38 -6.70 9.52
N LYS A 159 -5.39 -6.44 10.84
CA LYS A 159 -6.32 -7.09 11.76
C LYS A 159 -7.75 -6.68 11.46
N VAL A 160 -8.00 -5.38 11.26
CA VAL A 160 -9.32 -4.84 10.91
C VAL A 160 -9.74 -5.31 9.52
N LEU A 161 -8.85 -5.27 8.53
CA LEU A 161 -9.18 -5.72 7.17
C LEU A 161 -9.63 -7.18 7.13
N ARG A 162 -9.00 -8.05 7.93
CA ARG A 162 -9.40 -9.47 8.01
C ARG A 162 -10.76 -9.69 8.68
N THR A 163 -11.26 -8.78 9.51
CA THR A 163 -12.64 -8.91 10.06
C THR A 163 -13.68 -8.54 9.01
N LEU A 164 -13.34 -7.61 8.12
CA LEU A 164 -14.20 -7.18 7.00
C LEU A 164 -14.33 -8.23 5.90
N CYS A 165 -13.45 -9.25 5.86
CA CYS A 165 -13.48 -10.35 4.89
C CYS A 165 -14.69 -11.30 5.04
N SER A 166 -15.32 -11.36 6.22
CA SER A 166 -16.42 -12.29 6.53
C SER A 166 -17.73 -11.76 5.93
N GLU A 167 -18.54 -12.56 5.23
CA GLU A 167 -19.92 -12.15 4.88
C GLU A 167 -20.63 -11.58 6.12
N PRO A 168 -21.48 -10.54 5.98
CA PRO A 168 -22.43 -10.23 7.05
C PRO A 168 -23.19 -11.54 7.37
N PRO A 169 -23.54 -11.80 8.64
CA PRO A 169 -24.43 -12.92 8.93
C PRO A 169 -25.65 -12.82 8.01
N ARG A 170 -25.96 -13.90 7.29
CA ARG A 170 -27.23 -13.96 6.55
C ARG A 170 -28.33 -13.78 7.58
N ASP A 171 -29.20 -12.79 7.36
CA ASP A 171 -30.44 -12.74 8.13
C ASP A 171 -31.16 -14.09 7.95
N PRO A 172 -31.56 -14.75 9.05
CA PRO A 172 -32.25 -16.04 8.97
C PRO A 172 -33.69 -15.94 8.42
N GLU A 173 -34.13 -14.77 7.95
CA GLU A 173 -35.48 -14.50 7.47
C GLU A 173 -35.48 -13.89 6.05
N GLY A 174 -35.12 -14.70 5.05
CA GLY A 174 -35.29 -14.41 3.63
C GLY A 174 -35.70 -15.66 2.85
#